data_AF-A0A1G6Z9J0-F1
#
_entry.id   AF-A0A1G6Z9J0-F1
#
_cell.length_a   1.000
_cell.length_b   1.000
_cell.length_c   1.000
_cell.angle_alpha   90.00
_cell.angle_beta   90.00
_cell.angle_gamma   90.00
#
_symmetry.space_group_name_H-M   'P 1'
#
loop_
_entity.id
_entity.type
_entity.pdbx_description
1 polymer ?
#
loop_
_entity_poly.entity_id
_entity_poly.type
_entity_poly.pdbx_seq_one_letter_code
_entity_poly.pdbx_strand_id
1 'polypeptide(L)'
;MTVAPVVGRPEGFEMSHVGVPEAVATLPPLKRARLVLDAIDQTMRGLAAARGWPADQLDSCYEHVLDGGLGFSWEGRSKTSPSRRRRVTPRFELMDDGYGRCTLELWNHRTDELVSVSEPLLAYSTIEGFKRTSQSLTWTTDTTVRLDSYSDAFGVFDVQTELSVESEFHPWPLLVAPKGRRPAGVGLSSVQPDVSVVTPEAVAPAPRISAGANTGPRYKIPSAYRRTVGQFFGSPPRRIVEWWAQSDLAELNVIFIHDPGCRPGIRIYQRGKDVLVHVRRPSPDSQADADPVATAQADIEQALERVRGRFKLNALPTPLF
;
A
#
# COMPACT_ATOMS: atom_id res chain seq x y z
N MET A 1 3.36 5.62 25.45
CA MET A 1 3.34 4.87 24.18
C MET A 1 3.49 3.40 24.54
N THR A 2 2.62 2.54 24.04
CA THR A 2 2.68 1.10 24.32
C THR A 2 2.97 0.40 23.01
N VAL A 3 4.11 -0.30 22.94
CA VAL A 3 4.53 -1.11 21.79
C VAL A 3 4.41 -2.56 22.22
N ALA A 4 3.60 -3.35 21.51
CA ALA A 4 3.43 -4.78 21.78
C ALA A 4 3.92 -5.59 20.57
N PRO A 5 4.97 -6.41 20.70
CA PRO A 5 5.38 -7.31 19.64
C PRO A 5 4.38 -8.45 19.49
N VAL A 6 3.95 -8.74 18.26
CA VAL A 6 3.12 -9.92 17.95
C VAL A 6 4.05 -11.10 17.72
N VAL A 7 4.20 -11.97 18.73
CA VAL A 7 5.04 -13.17 18.66
C VAL A 7 4.22 -14.36 18.16
N GLY A 8 4.76 -15.17 17.24
CA GLY A 8 4.15 -16.44 16.80
C GLY A 8 3.58 -16.48 15.37
N ARG A 9 3.81 -15.44 14.54
CA ARG A 9 3.54 -15.55 13.10
C ARG A 9 4.73 -16.22 12.40
N PRO A 10 4.49 -17.12 11.42
CA PRO A 10 5.56 -17.68 10.60
C PRO A 10 6.34 -16.57 9.90
N GLU A 11 7.64 -16.82 9.65
CA GLU A 11 8.56 -15.85 9.04
C GLU A 11 7.98 -15.23 7.76
N GLY A 12 8.14 -13.91 7.62
CA GLY A 12 7.79 -13.17 6.40
C GLY A 12 7.01 -11.87 6.59
N PHE A 13 6.48 -11.59 7.80
CA PHE A 13 5.80 -10.32 8.06
C PHE A 13 5.84 -9.89 9.53
N GLU A 14 6.67 -8.88 9.82
CA GLU A 14 6.81 -8.29 11.15
C GLU A 14 5.97 -7.00 11.21
N MET A 15 5.09 -6.90 12.21
CA MET A 15 4.24 -5.74 12.41
C MET A 15 4.29 -5.32 13.86
N SER A 16 4.34 -4.00 14.07
CA SER A 16 4.11 -3.35 15.35
C SER A 16 2.94 -2.41 15.21
N HIS A 17 2.17 -2.28 16.29
CA HIS A 17 1.09 -1.30 16.37
C HIS A 17 1.49 -0.22 17.38
N VAL A 18 1.63 1.01 16.88
CA VAL A 18 1.91 2.18 17.71
C VAL A 18 0.64 3.02 17.82
N GLY A 19 0.04 3.04 19.01
CA GLY A 19 -1.04 3.96 19.33
C GLY A 19 -0.49 5.29 19.84
N VAL A 20 -0.90 6.40 19.23
CA VAL A 20 -0.58 7.76 19.69
C VAL A 20 -1.85 8.51 20.12
N PRO A 21 -1.79 9.34 21.18
CA PRO A 21 -2.91 10.20 21.55
C PRO A 21 -3.22 11.24 20.47
N GLU A 22 -4.49 11.68 20.37
CA GLU A 22 -4.92 12.69 19.40
C GLU A 22 -4.13 14.01 19.52
N ALA A 23 -3.73 14.39 20.74
CA ALA A 23 -2.91 15.58 20.98
C ALA A 23 -1.58 15.60 20.18
N VAL A 24 -1.07 14.44 19.77
CA VAL A 24 0.13 14.34 18.90
C VAL A 24 -0.09 15.06 17.57
N ALA A 25 -1.32 15.07 17.04
CA ALA A 25 -1.64 15.78 15.80
C ALA A 25 -1.36 17.29 15.89
N THR A 26 -1.37 17.87 17.09
CA THR A 26 -1.14 19.31 17.33
C THR A 26 0.33 19.68 17.54
N LEU A 27 1.22 18.69 17.65
CA LEU A 27 2.66 18.96 17.82
C LEU A 27 3.25 19.61 16.55
N PRO A 28 4.30 20.43 16.65
CA PRO A 28 5.07 20.88 15.49
C PRO A 28 5.56 19.70 14.62
N PRO A 29 5.63 19.84 13.28
CA PRO A 29 6.00 18.75 12.37
C PRO A 29 7.26 17.99 12.78
N LEU A 30 8.34 18.70 13.10
CA LEU A 30 9.60 18.09 13.52
C LEU A 30 9.46 17.27 14.82
N LYS A 31 8.64 17.71 15.76
CA LYS A 31 8.37 16.97 17.00
C LYS A 31 7.53 15.72 16.75
N ARG A 32 6.57 15.78 15.80
CA ARG A 32 5.82 14.59 15.38
C ARG A 32 6.74 13.56 14.71
N ALA A 33 7.55 14.00 13.75
CA ALA A 33 8.51 13.14 13.06
C ALA A 33 9.48 12.48 14.05
N ARG A 34 9.98 13.25 15.02
CA ARG A 34 10.85 12.72 16.09
C ARG A 34 10.16 11.65 16.93
N LEU A 35 8.92 11.90 17.36
CA LEU A 35 8.14 10.92 18.11
C LEU A 35 7.91 9.61 17.32
N VAL A 36 7.65 9.72 16.01
CA VAL A 36 7.50 8.55 15.14
C VAL A 36 8.82 7.78 15.02
N LEU A 37 9.95 8.47 14.85
CA LEU A 37 11.27 7.84 14.84
C LEU A 37 11.55 7.11 16.17
N ASP A 38 11.27 7.74 17.31
CA ASP A 38 11.45 7.12 18.64
C ASP A 38 10.60 5.84 18.80
N ALA A 39 9.38 5.85 18.26
CA ALA A 39 8.50 4.68 18.27
C ALA A 39 9.02 3.53 17.39
N ILE A 40 9.54 3.87 16.21
CA ILE A 40 10.16 2.91 15.28
C ILE A 40 11.42 2.34 15.92
N ASP A 41 12.31 3.18 16.45
CA ASP A 41 13.55 2.76 17.12
C ASP A 41 13.27 1.80 18.27
N GLN A 42 12.34 2.15 19.18
CA GLN A 42 11.96 1.27 20.28
C GLN A 42 11.45 -0.09 19.79
N THR A 43 10.63 -0.10 18.73
CA THR A 43 10.12 -1.33 18.11
C THR A 43 11.27 -2.16 17.53
N MET A 44 12.16 -1.52 16.76
CA MET A 44 13.27 -2.17 16.08
C MET A 44 14.28 -2.74 17.06
N ARG A 45 14.53 -2.09 18.20
CA ARG A 45 15.40 -2.62 19.26
C ARG A 45 14.83 -3.88 19.89
N GLY A 46 13.52 -3.91 20.15
CA GLY A 46 12.86 -5.12 20.66
C GLY A 46 12.97 -6.29 19.68
N LEU A 47 12.78 -6.00 18.39
CA LEU A 47 12.94 -6.98 17.32
C LEU A 47 14.40 -7.44 17.17
N ALA A 48 15.35 -6.52 17.16
CA ALA A 48 16.78 -6.81 17.06
C ALA A 48 17.25 -7.71 18.21
N ALA A 49 16.83 -7.43 19.45
CA ALA A 49 17.14 -8.29 20.58
C ALA A 49 16.61 -9.71 20.39
N ALA A 50 15.37 -9.86 19.88
CA ALA A 50 14.78 -11.17 19.60
C ALA A 50 15.47 -11.92 18.44
N ARG A 51 16.05 -11.19 17.47
CA ARG A 51 16.73 -11.75 16.29
C ARG A 51 18.25 -11.85 16.45
N GLY A 52 18.82 -11.37 17.56
CA GLY A 52 20.26 -11.30 17.76
C GLY A 52 20.97 -10.30 16.83
N TRP A 53 20.27 -9.25 16.39
CA TRP A 53 20.88 -8.21 15.56
C TRP A 53 21.77 -7.27 16.39
N PRO A 54 22.85 -6.72 15.82
CA PRO A 54 23.74 -5.79 16.51
C PRO A 54 23.03 -4.46 16.84
N ALA A 55 23.06 -4.07 18.12
CA ALA A 55 22.39 -2.85 18.58
C ALA A 55 23.06 -1.55 18.09
N ASP A 56 24.38 -1.57 17.93
CA ASP A 56 25.20 -0.47 17.42
C ASP A 56 24.84 -0.07 15.98
N GLN A 57 24.38 -1.04 15.17
CA GLN A 57 23.88 -0.77 13.82
C GLN A 57 22.53 -0.03 13.85
N LEU A 58 21.67 -0.32 14.84
CA LEU A 58 20.43 0.43 15.03
C LEU A 58 20.71 1.85 15.52
N ASP A 59 21.67 2.02 16.44
CA ASP A 59 22.12 3.35 16.88
C ASP A 59 22.61 4.18 15.69
N SER A 60 23.44 3.58 14.84
CA SER A 60 23.93 4.23 13.62
C SER A 60 22.80 4.61 12.65
N CYS A 61 21.79 3.75 12.48
CA CYS A 61 20.60 4.07 11.67
C CYS A 61 19.80 5.24 12.26
N TYR A 62 19.62 5.26 13.58
CA TYR A 62 18.87 6.31 14.27
C TYR A 62 19.53 7.68 14.11
N GLU A 63 20.84 7.74 14.35
CA GLU A 63 21.64 8.97 14.17
C GLU A 63 21.67 9.40 12.69
N HIS A 64 21.77 8.47 11.74
CA HIS A 64 21.70 8.80 10.33
C HIS A 64 20.39 9.51 9.93
N VAL A 65 19.26 9.06 10.47
CA VAL A 65 17.94 9.69 10.20
C VAL A 65 17.85 11.08 10.84
N LEU A 66 18.45 11.25 12.02
CA LEU A 66 18.57 12.54 12.70
C LEU A 66 19.40 13.54 11.88
N ASP A 67 20.59 13.13 11.45
CA ASP A 67 21.51 13.93 10.64
C ASP A 67 20.87 14.32 9.30
N GLY A 68 20.03 13.45 8.74
CA GLY A 68 19.21 13.71 7.56
C GLY A 68 18.00 14.63 7.79
N GLY A 69 17.83 15.18 8.99
CA GLY A 69 16.75 16.12 9.30
C GLY A 69 15.35 15.50 9.33
N LEU A 70 15.26 14.18 9.53
CA LEU A 70 14.00 13.41 9.54
C LEU A 70 13.20 13.44 8.22
N GLY A 71 13.81 13.92 7.13
CA GLY A 71 13.21 13.93 5.80
C GLY A 71 13.41 12.60 5.08
N PHE A 72 12.48 12.26 4.18
CA PHE A 72 12.68 11.16 3.24
C PHE A 72 12.44 11.64 1.83
N SER A 73 13.49 11.57 1.02
CA SER A 73 13.44 11.81 -0.43
C SER A 73 13.99 10.60 -1.18
N TRP A 74 13.42 10.30 -2.34
CA TRP A 74 13.89 9.23 -3.20
C TRP A 74 13.84 9.66 -4.66
N GLU A 75 14.94 9.47 -5.38
CA GLU A 75 15.00 9.72 -6.82
C GLU A 75 14.68 8.44 -7.59
N GLY A 76 13.70 8.51 -8.48
CA GLY A 76 13.33 7.39 -9.34
C GLY A 76 14.11 7.34 -10.65
N ARG A 77 13.88 6.29 -11.42
CA ARG A 77 14.57 6.06 -12.69
C ARG A 77 14.17 7.11 -13.73
N SER A 78 15.16 7.79 -14.32
CA SER A 78 14.94 8.70 -15.43
C SER A 78 14.51 8.01 -16.73
N LYS A 79 13.76 8.73 -17.57
CA LYS A 79 13.32 8.30 -18.89
C LYS A 79 13.65 9.36 -19.93
N THR A 80 14.35 8.96 -21.00
CA THR A 80 14.68 9.84 -22.13
C THR A 80 13.56 9.84 -23.17
N SER A 81 13.25 11.00 -23.74
CA SER A 81 12.21 11.15 -24.77
C SER A 81 12.58 10.41 -26.06
N PRO A 82 11.60 10.08 -26.92
CA PRO A 82 11.87 9.44 -28.22
C PRO A 82 12.89 10.17 -29.08
N SER A 83 12.87 11.52 -29.13
CA SER A 83 13.86 12.32 -29.87
C SER A 83 15.22 12.41 -29.19
N ARG A 84 15.34 11.92 -27.95
CA ARG A 84 16.52 12.03 -27.09
C ARG A 84 16.97 13.46 -26.83
N ARG A 85 16.04 14.42 -26.87
CA ARG A 85 16.32 15.82 -26.53
C ARG A 85 16.05 16.12 -25.06
N ARG A 86 15.17 15.33 -24.43
CA ARG A 86 14.67 15.56 -23.08
C ARG A 86 14.83 14.31 -22.23
N ARG A 87 15.02 14.49 -20.93
CA ARG A 87 15.01 13.43 -19.92
C ARG A 87 14.09 13.86 -18.79
N VAL A 88 13.18 12.99 -18.36
CA VAL A 88 12.34 13.23 -17.18
C VAL A 88 12.80 12.32 -16.05
N THR A 89 12.96 12.88 -14.85
CA THR A 89 13.32 12.17 -13.62
C THR A 89 12.22 12.41 -12.57
N PRO A 90 11.57 11.37 -12.05
CA PRO A 90 10.62 11.54 -10.95
C PRO A 90 11.37 11.66 -9.62
N ARG A 91 11.10 12.71 -8.84
CA ARG A 91 11.57 12.88 -7.47
C ARG A 91 10.42 12.73 -6.50
N PHE A 92 10.67 11.97 -5.44
CA PHE A 92 9.67 11.63 -4.44
C PHE A 92 10.07 12.17 -3.09
N GLU A 93 9.08 12.66 -2.35
CA GLU A 93 9.24 13.14 -0.98
C GLU A 93 8.09 12.62 -0.12
N LEU A 94 8.36 12.25 1.12
CA LEU A 94 7.31 11.93 2.10
C LEU A 94 6.97 13.21 2.88
N MET A 95 5.71 13.64 2.79
CA MET A 95 5.25 14.82 3.49
C MET A 95 4.74 14.48 4.89
N ASP A 96 4.70 15.48 5.76
CA ASP A 96 4.21 15.35 7.14
C ASP A 96 2.70 15.03 7.25
N ASP A 97 1.94 15.14 6.16
CA ASP A 97 0.57 14.62 6.07
C ASP A 97 0.49 13.09 5.90
N GLY A 98 1.64 12.41 5.87
CA GLY A 98 1.77 10.96 5.75
C GLY A 98 1.63 10.45 4.31
N TYR A 99 1.54 11.33 3.32
CA TYR A 99 1.46 10.95 1.91
C TYR A 99 2.73 11.34 1.16
N GLY A 100 3.07 10.53 0.16
CA GLY A 100 4.14 10.89 -0.76
C GLY A 100 3.73 12.01 -1.70
N ARG A 101 4.72 12.73 -2.22
CA ARG A 101 4.60 13.61 -3.37
C ARG A 101 5.61 13.20 -4.43
N CYS A 102 5.21 13.24 -5.69
CA CYS A 102 6.08 13.02 -6.83
C CYS A 102 6.12 14.29 -7.67
N THR A 103 7.29 14.89 -7.83
CA THR A 103 7.55 15.92 -8.84
C THR A 103 8.25 15.28 -10.04
N LEU A 104 7.97 15.77 -11.24
CA LEU A 104 8.70 15.38 -12.45
C LEU A 104 9.65 16.50 -12.83
N GLU A 105 10.93 16.20 -12.85
CA GLU A 105 11.97 17.13 -13.30
C GLU A 105 12.29 16.86 -14.77
N LEU A 106 12.18 17.89 -15.59
CA LEU A 106 12.57 17.87 -16.99
C LEU A 106 13.95 18.42 -17.18
N TRP A 107 14.80 17.61 -17.78
CA TRP A 107 16.18 17.93 -18.07
C TRP A 107 16.38 18.00 -19.59
N ASN A 108 17.18 18.95 -20.04
CA ASN A 108 17.77 18.91 -21.37
C ASN A 108 18.79 17.78 -21.40
N HIS A 109 18.55 16.77 -22.24
CA HIS A 109 19.35 15.54 -22.22
C HIS A 109 20.81 15.77 -22.65
N ARG A 110 21.09 16.80 -23.45
CA ARG A 110 22.43 17.07 -23.99
C ARG A 110 23.27 17.95 -23.09
N THR A 111 22.65 18.94 -22.46
CA THR A 111 23.34 19.91 -21.61
C THR A 111 23.27 19.58 -20.14
N ASP A 112 22.46 18.60 -19.75
CA ASP A 112 22.16 18.26 -18.35
C ASP A 112 21.58 19.42 -17.55
N GLU A 113 20.94 20.36 -18.24
CA GLU A 113 20.29 21.53 -17.63
C GLU A 113 18.86 21.20 -17.21
N LEU A 114 18.48 21.58 -16.00
CA LEU A 114 17.09 21.50 -15.53
C LEU A 114 16.25 22.56 -16.25
N VAL A 115 15.27 22.11 -17.03
CA VAL A 115 14.39 22.96 -17.83
C VAL A 115 13.15 23.37 -17.05
N SER A 116 12.54 22.44 -16.32
CA SER A 116 11.28 22.68 -15.59
C SER A 116 11.00 21.58 -14.57
N VAL A 117 10.12 21.86 -13.60
CA VAL A 117 9.67 20.93 -12.56
C VAL A 117 8.14 20.99 -12.50
N SER A 118 7.47 19.85 -12.46
CA SER A 118 6.01 19.79 -12.33
C SER A 118 5.52 20.22 -10.95
N GLU A 119 4.25 20.58 -10.87
CA GLU A 119 3.52 20.58 -9.61
C GLU A 119 3.61 19.20 -8.91
N PRO A 120 3.59 19.15 -7.57
CA PRO A 120 3.61 17.90 -6.83
C PRO A 120 2.36 17.06 -7.09
N LEU A 121 2.57 15.84 -7.59
CA LEU A 121 1.52 14.83 -7.74
C LEU A 121 1.42 14.00 -6.46
N LEU A 122 0.21 13.59 -6.08
CA LEU A 122 0.01 12.67 -4.95
C LEU A 122 0.68 11.33 -5.27
N ALA A 123 1.52 10.85 -4.36
CA ALA A 123 2.15 9.53 -4.43
C ALA A 123 1.84 8.72 -3.17
N TYR A 124 2.10 7.41 -3.25
CA TYR A 124 1.98 6.54 -2.08
C TYR A 124 3.06 6.84 -1.04
N SER A 125 2.96 6.34 0.19
CA SER A 125 3.84 6.75 1.31
C SER A 125 4.98 5.79 1.63
N THR A 126 5.30 4.86 0.72
CA THR A 126 6.35 3.85 0.91
C THR A 126 7.34 3.89 -0.24
N ILE A 127 8.59 3.51 0.02
CA ILE A 127 9.64 3.44 -1.02
C ILE A 127 9.27 2.42 -2.11
N GLU A 128 8.58 1.33 -1.78
CA GLU A 128 8.07 0.36 -2.75
C GLU A 128 6.98 1.00 -3.62
N GLY A 129 6.12 1.83 -3.04
CA GLY A 129 5.16 2.66 -3.78
C GLY A 129 5.85 3.60 -4.76
N PHE A 130 6.87 4.32 -4.30
CA PHE A 130 7.68 5.20 -5.15
C PHE A 130 8.35 4.45 -6.30
N LYS A 131 8.94 3.28 -6.02
CA LYS A 131 9.53 2.41 -7.05
C LYS A 131 8.51 2.01 -8.11
N ARG A 132 7.31 1.58 -7.71
CA ARG A 132 6.22 1.22 -8.65
C ARG A 132 5.76 2.41 -9.47
N THR A 133 5.53 3.56 -8.83
CA THR A 133 5.17 4.80 -9.52
C THR A 133 6.25 5.20 -10.52
N SER A 134 7.53 5.20 -10.14
CA SER A 134 8.65 5.50 -11.04
C SER A 134 8.73 4.56 -12.25
N GLN A 135 8.44 3.26 -12.05
CA GLN A 135 8.43 2.28 -13.14
C GLN A 135 7.29 2.50 -14.16
N SER A 136 6.18 3.12 -13.74
CA SER A 136 5.06 3.45 -14.63
C SER A 136 5.37 4.61 -15.58
N LEU A 137 6.42 5.40 -15.30
CA LEU A 137 6.78 6.58 -16.10
C LEU A 137 7.12 6.17 -17.53
N THR A 138 6.37 6.74 -18.48
CA THR A 138 6.58 6.52 -19.91
C THR A 138 6.35 7.80 -20.71
N TRP A 139 7.14 7.99 -21.76
CA TRP A 139 6.83 8.96 -22.80
C TRP A 139 5.71 8.40 -23.69
N THR A 140 4.65 9.17 -23.91
CA THR A 140 3.58 8.83 -24.88
C THR A 140 3.81 9.52 -26.22
N THR A 141 4.44 10.71 -26.19
CA THR A 141 4.93 11.45 -27.36
C THR A 141 6.33 12.03 -27.03
N ASP A 142 6.89 12.90 -27.87
CA ASP A 142 8.13 13.62 -27.52
C ASP A 142 7.92 14.80 -26.56
N THR A 143 6.67 15.14 -26.31
CA THR A 143 6.24 16.29 -25.49
C THR A 143 5.32 15.89 -24.34
N THR A 144 4.93 14.62 -24.25
CA THR A 144 3.96 14.15 -23.26
C THR A 144 4.50 12.95 -22.50
N VAL A 145 4.41 13.03 -21.18
CA VAL A 145 4.73 11.93 -20.26
C VAL A 145 3.47 11.46 -19.56
N ARG A 146 3.42 10.16 -19.28
CA ARG A 146 2.39 9.51 -18.48
C ARG A 146 3.02 8.89 -17.25
N LEU A 147 2.35 9.06 -16.12
CA LEU A 147 2.74 8.51 -14.82
C LEU A 147 1.49 7.98 -14.10
N ASP A 148 1.56 6.75 -13.58
CA ASP A 148 0.56 6.24 -12.64
C ASP A 148 1.00 6.65 -11.22
N SER A 149 0.57 7.85 -10.80
CA SER A 149 1.15 8.58 -9.66
C SER A 149 0.90 7.90 -8.30
N TYR A 150 -0.20 7.17 -8.16
CA TYR A 150 -0.57 6.50 -6.92
C TYR A 150 -0.69 4.98 -7.10
N SER A 151 0.27 4.23 -6.52
CA SER A 151 0.28 2.77 -6.47
C SER A 151 0.18 2.30 -5.02
N ASP A 152 -0.93 1.67 -4.65
CA ASP A 152 -1.08 1.11 -3.30
C ASP A 152 -0.05 -0.01 -3.03
N ALA A 153 -0.01 -0.51 -1.79
CA ALA A 153 0.91 -1.58 -1.37
C ALA A 153 0.82 -2.85 -2.24
N PHE A 154 -0.27 -3.05 -2.98
CA PHE A 154 -0.55 -4.22 -3.79
C PHE A 154 -0.37 -3.98 -5.29
N GLY A 155 0.15 -2.81 -5.68
CA GLY A 155 0.37 -2.45 -7.07
C GLY A 155 -0.93 -2.16 -7.83
N VAL A 156 -1.99 -1.75 -7.14
CA VAL A 156 -3.19 -1.21 -7.77
C VAL A 156 -2.98 0.28 -7.96
N PHE A 157 -3.13 0.72 -9.21
CA PHE A 157 -3.04 2.12 -9.60
C PHE A 157 -4.44 2.72 -9.64
N ASP A 158 -4.65 3.80 -8.90
CA ASP A 158 -5.94 4.50 -8.84
C ASP A 158 -5.96 5.79 -9.69
N VAL A 159 -4.79 6.37 -9.97
CA VAL A 159 -4.66 7.64 -10.70
C VAL A 159 -3.59 7.52 -11.78
N GLN A 160 -3.98 7.79 -13.03
CA GLN A 160 -3.09 7.97 -14.17
C GLN A 160 -3.07 9.47 -14.50
N THR A 161 -1.87 10.03 -14.60
CA THR A 161 -1.65 11.45 -14.90
C THR A 161 -0.86 11.57 -16.19
N GLU A 162 -1.35 12.37 -17.13
CA GLU A 162 -0.60 12.77 -18.33
C GLU A 162 -0.22 14.24 -18.21
N LEU A 163 1.05 14.54 -18.47
CA LEU A 163 1.60 15.89 -18.39
C LEU A 163 2.28 16.23 -19.71
N SER A 164 1.94 17.39 -20.24
CA SER A 164 2.66 17.96 -21.39
C SER A 164 3.81 18.81 -20.88
N VAL A 165 5.01 18.53 -21.39
CA VAL A 165 6.24 19.26 -21.05
C VAL A 165 6.30 20.62 -21.73
N GLU A 166 5.44 20.87 -22.72
CA GLU A 166 5.33 22.18 -23.40
C GLU A 166 4.40 23.14 -22.67
N SER A 167 3.48 22.62 -21.85
CA SER A 167 2.56 23.40 -21.03
C SER A 167 3.04 23.47 -19.58
N GLU A 168 4.35 23.58 -19.36
CA GLU A 168 4.96 23.68 -18.02
C GLU A 168 4.49 22.59 -17.04
N PHE A 169 4.27 21.36 -17.53
CA PHE A 169 3.75 20.25 -16.73
C PHE A 169 2.39 20.50 -16.06
N HIS A 170 1.56 21.39 -16.59
CA HIS A 170 0.17 21.41 -16.13
C HIS A 170 -0.51 20.08 -16.44
N PRO A 171 -1.14 19.43 -15.44
CA PRO A 171 -1.84 18.18 -15.67
C PRO A 171 -2.97 18.45 -16.66
N TRP A 172 -2.95 17.78 -17.80
CA TRP A 172 -4.08 17.85 -18.71
C TRP A 172 -5.25 17.11 -18.05
N PRO A 173 -6.46 17.69 -17.95
CA PRO A 173 -7.54 17.01 -17.28
C PRO A 173 -7.93 15.76 -18.08
N LEU A 174 -7.61 14.58 -17.54
CA LEU A 174 -8.24 13.32 -17.94
C LEU A 174 -9.20 12.88 -16.82
N LEU A 175 -10.47 13.25 -16.99
CA LEU A 175 -11.62 12.61 -16.33
C LEU A 175 -11.85 11.20 -16.90
N VAL A 176 -10.85 10.33 -16.85
CA VAL A 176 -11.01 8.95 -17.30
C VAL A 176 -10.54 8.00 -16.20
N ALA A 177 -11.51 7.44 -15.48
CA ALA A 177 -11.29 6.26 -14.66
C ALA A 177 -10.56 5.20 -15.51
N PRO A 178 -9.48 4.59 -15.02
CA PRO A 178 -8.62 3.74 -15.84
C PRO A 178 -9.43 2.60 -16.46
N LYS A 179 -9.51 2.56 -17.81
CA LYS A 179 -9.92 1.35 -18.53
C LYS A 179 -8.73 0.39 -18.50
N GLY A 180 -8.91 -0.70 -17.76
CA GLY A 180 -7.85 -1.62 -17.37
C GLY A 180 -6.91 -2.06 -18.48
N ARG A 181 -5.64 -1.68 -18.35
CA ARG A 181 -4.50 -2.51 -18.74
C ARG A 181 -3.37 -2.23 -17.75
N ARG A 182 -2.99 -3.25 -16.96
CA ARG A 182 -1.78 -3.20 -16.13
C ARG A 182 -0.55 -3.18 -17.02
N PRO A 183 0.52 -2.45 -16.66
CA PRO A 183 1.85 -2.74 -17.18
C PRO A 183 2.18 -4.21 -16.91
N ALA A 184 2.65 -4.93 -17.92
CA ALA A 184 3.06 -6.32 -17.76
C ALA A 184 4.30 -6.38 -16.85
N GLY A 185 4.18 -7.12 -15.74
CA GLY A 185 5.34 -7.60 -14.98
C GLY A 185 6.09 -6.55 -14.15
N VAL A 186 5.48 -6.06 -13.07
CA VAL A 186 6.26 -5.65 -11.89
C VAL A 186 6.11 -6.75 -10.85
N GLY A 187 7.01 -7.72 -10.89
CA GLY A 187 7.21 -8.60 -9.75
C GLY A 187 7.73 -7.77 -8.59
N LEU A 188 7.04 -7.80 -7.45
CA LEU A 188 7.71 -7.59 -6.16
C LEU A 188 8.80 -8.65 -6.08
N SER A 189 10.01 -8.30 -6.49
CA SER A 189 11.19 -9.02 -6.03
C SER A 189 11.30 -8.63 -4.57
N SER A 190 10.87 -9.51 -3.67
CA SER A 190 11.46 -9.53 -2.35
C SER A 190 12.96 -9.67 -2.58
N VAL A 191 13.73 -8.63 -2.32
CA VAL A 191 15.16 -8.78 -2.11
C VAL A 191 15.25 -9.64 -0.87
N GLN A 192 15.34 -10.96 -1.06
CA GLN A 192 15.75 -11.84 0.00
C GLN A 192 17.22 -11.49 0.27
N PRO A 193 17.59 -11.05 1.47
CA PRO A 193 19.00 -10.97 1.80
C PRO A 193 19.61 -12.37 1.63
N ASP A 194 20.86 -12.43 1.16
CA ASP A 194 21.63 -13.64 0.86
C ASP A 194 22.04 -14.38 2.16
N VAL A 195 21.09 -14.57 3.07
CA VAL A 195 21.24 -15.33 4.30
C VAL A 195 20.53 -16.65 4.09
N SER A 196 21.29 -17.66 3.67
CA SER A 196 20.80 -19.04 3.60
C SER A 196 20.68 -19.59 5.02
N VAL A 197 19.55 -19.32 5.67
CA VAL A 197 19.12 -20.09 6.84
C VAL A 197 18.59 -21.41 6.31
N VAL A 198 19.32 -22.51 6.58
CA VAL A 198 18.83 -23.86 6.33
C VAL A 198 17.61 -24.07 7.23
N THR A 199 16.43 -23.81 6.67
CA THR A 199 15.16 -24.13 7.32
C THR A 199 14.86 -25.61 7.08
N PRO A 200 14.43 -26.36 8.11
CA PRO A 200 13.94 -27.72 7.91
C PRO A 200 12.83 -27.71 6.86
N GLU A 201 12.80 -28.73 6.02
CA GLU A 201 11.88 -28.96 4.90
C GLU A 201 10.54 -28.22 5.10
N ALA A 202 10.40 -27.08 4.43
CA ALA A 202 9.31 -26.15 4.69
C ALA A 202 7.98 -26.81 4.34
N VAL A 203 7.25 -27.27 5.37
CA VAL A 203 5.86 -27.70 5.24
C VAL A 203 5.13 -26.58 4.51
N ALA A 204 4.55 -26.89 3.36
CA ALA A 204 3.80 -25.91 2.58
C ALA A 204 2.81 -25.20 3.52
N PRO A 205 2.90 -23.86 3.66
CA PRO A 205 2.11 -23.15 4.66
C PRO A 205 0.63 -23.40 4.39
N ALA A 206 -0.13 -23.68 5.45
CA ALA A 206 -1.58 -23.85 5.35
C ALA A 206 -2.21 -22.62 4.66
N PRO A 207 -3.22 -22.81 3.79
CA PRO A 207 -3.90 -21.72 3.10
C PRO A 207 -4.39 -20.66 4.09
N ARG A 208 -4.09 -19.39 3.82
CA ARG A 208 -4.36 -18.28 4.74
C ARG A 208 -5.52 -17.44 4.28
N ILE A 209 -6.29 -16.94 5.25
CA ILE A 209 -7.32 -15.94 5.02
C ILE A 209 -7.01 -14.77 5.94
N SER A 210 -6.95 -13.57 5.38
CA SER A 210 -6.77 -12.34 6.14
C SER A 210 -7.68 -11.25 5.59
N ALA A 211 -7.93 -10.24 6.42
CA ALA A 211 -8.54 -9.02 5.93
C ALA A 211 -7.93 -7.78 6.56
N GLY A 212 -8.00 -6.70 5.79
CA GLY A 212 -7.70 -5.36 6.24
C GLY A 212 -8.87 -4.43 5.92
N ALA A 213 -8.98 -3.35 6.67
CA ALA A 213 -9.73 -2.19 6.24
C ALA A 213 -8.73 -1.06 6.03
N ASN A 214 -8.98 -0.19 5.05
CA ASN A 214 -8.19 1.03 4.94
C ASN A 214 -8.41 1.86 6.21
N THR A 215 -7.36 2.00 7.03
CA THR A 215 -7.37 2.71 8.31
C THR A 215 -6.66 4.04 8.15
N GLY A 216 -7.30 4.95 7.41
CA GLY A 216 -6.85 6.32 7.24
C GLY A 216 -7.85 7.27 7.91
N PRO A 217 -7.41 8.41 8.47
CA PRO A 217 -8.29 9.39 9.11
C PRO A 217 -9.36 9.96 8.15
N ARG A 218 -9.11 9.87 6.83
CA ARG A 218 -10.07 10.25 5.78
C ARG A 218 -11.23 9.27 5.63
N TYR A 219 -11.05 8.03 6.07
CA TYR A 219 -12.02 6.96 5.88
C TYR A 219 -12.84 6.84 7.17
N LYS A 220 -13.97 7.55 7.24
CA LYS A 220 -14.88 7.60 8.40
C LYS A 220 -15.62 6.27 8.67
N ILE A 221 -14.94 5.13 8.60
CA ILE A 221 -15.54 3.79 8.72
C ILE A 221 -16.15 3.62 10.12
N PRO A 222 -17.44 3.22 10.24
CA PRO A 222 -18.07 3.06 11.54
C PRO A 222 -17.33 2.00 12.36
N SER A 223 -17.14 2.27 13.65
CA SER A 223 -16.38 1.39 14.55
C SER A 223 -16.99 -0.01 14.63
N ALA A 224 -18.33 -0.12 14.61
CA ALA A 224 -19.05 -1.38 14.59
C ALA A 224 -18.76 -2.21 13.34
N TYR A 225 -18.80 -1.59 12.14
CA TYR A 225 -18.42 -2.26 10.89
C TYR A 225 -17.00 -2.82 10.96
N ARG A 226 -16.04 -1.98 11.38
CA ARG A 226 -14.62 -2.36 11.49
C ARG A 226 -14.42 -3.50 12.48
N ARG A 227 -15.12 -3.47 13.62
CA ARG A 227 -15.08 -4.52 14.62
C ARG A 227 -15.61 -5.84 14.07
N THR A 228 -16.75 -5.82 13.37
CA THR A 228 -17.34 -7.02 12.76
C THR A 228 -16.41 -7.66 11.73
N VAL A 229 -15.83 -6.86 10.83
CA VAL A 229 -14.83 -7.34 9.86
C VAL A 229 -13.60 -7.92 10.56
N GLY A 230 -13.06 -7.18 11.54
CA GLY A 230 -11.87 -7.58 12.30
C GLY A 230 -12.09 -8.86 13.12
N GLN A 231 -13.27 -9.03 13.72
CA GLN A 231 -13.63 -10.25 14.45
C GLN A 231 -13.72 -11.45 13.50
N PHE A 232 -14.39 -11.30 12.35
CA PHE A 232 -14.55 -12.39 11.40
C PHE A 232 -13.19 -12.83 10.82
N PHE A 233 -12.33 -11.92 10.37
CA PHE A 233 -11.07 -12.30 9.73
C PHE A 233 -9.86 -12.40 10.67
N GLY A 234 -9.95 -11.86 11.90
CA GLY A 234 -8.93 -12.03 12.92
C GLY A 234 -8.91 -13.46 13.48
N SER A 235 -10.08 -14.08 13.54
CA SER A 235 -10.27 -15.49 13.94
C SER A 235 -11.34 -16.13 13.04
N PRO A 236 -11.03 -16.41 11.76
CA PRO A 236 -11.99 -16.95 10.82
C PRO A 236 -12.61 -18.25 11.36
N PRO A 237 -13.93 -18.44 11.23
CA PRO A 237 -14.56 -19.70 11.61
C PRO A 237 -13.86 -20.86 10.93
N ARG A 238 -13.60 -21.95 11.67
CA ARG A 238 -12.85 -23.12 11.18
C ARG A 238 -13.38 -23.63 9.82
N ARG A 239 -14.69 -23.67 9.65
CA ARG A 239 -15.38 -24.04 8.39
C ARG A 239 -14.98 -23.18 7.18
N ILE A 240 -14.67 -21.90 7.39
CA ILE A 240 -14.23 -20.98 6.34
C ILE A 240 -12.77 -21.25 5.97
N VAL A 241 -11.93 -21.53 6.97
CA VAL A 241 -10.54 -21.95 6.74
C VAL A 241 -10.51 -23.27 5.97
N GLU A 242 -11.32 -24.26 6.37
CA GLU A 242 -11.45 -25.55 5.68
C GLU A 242 -12.01 -25.41 4.26
N TRP A 243 -12.99 -24.51 4.06
CA TRP A 243 -13.51 -24.19 2.72
C TRP A 243 -12.43 -23.61 1.81
N TRP A 244 -11.64 -22.63 2.30
CA TRP A 244 -10.55 -22.05 1.52
C TRP A 244 -9.42 -23.04 1.27
N ALA A 245 -9.15 -23.93 2.23
CA ALA A 245 -8.11 -24.95 2.10
C ALA A 245 -8.39 -26.00 1.02
N GLN A 246 -9.62 -26.08 0.51
CA GLN A 246 -9.98 -26.90 -0.65
C GLN A 246 -9.58 -26.24 -1.98
N SER A 247 -9.15 -24.98 -1.97
CA SER A 247 -8.63 -24.31 -3.16
C SER A 247 -7.16 -24.64 -3.38
N ASP A 248 -6.71 -24.58 -4.64
CA ASP A 248 -5.28 -24.67 -4.98
C ASP A 248 -4.51 -23.34 -4.72
N LEU A 249 -5.15 -22.39 -4.02
CA LEU A 249 -4.67 -21.04 -3.78
C LEU A 249 -4.06 -20.95 -2.38
N ALA A 250 -3.07 -20.06 -2.23
CA ALA A 250 -2.27 -19.97 -1.01
C ALA A 250 -2.88 -18.97 -0.02
N GLU A 251 -3.33 -17.81 -0.50
CA GLU A 251 -3.77 -16.72 0.36
C GLU A 251 -5.00 -16.00 -0.19
N LEU A 252 -5.95 -15.70 0.69
CA LEU A 252 -7.08 -14.82 0.44
C LEU A 252 -6.96 -13.58 1.33
N ASN A 253 -6.72 -12.42 0.72
CA ASN A 253 -6.67 -11.12 1.36
C ASN A 253 -7.90 -10.30 0.98
N VAL A 254 -8.72 -9.89 1.95
CA VAL A 254 -9.92 -9.07 1.72
C VAL A 254 -9.69 -7.66 2.26
N ILE A 255 -9.78 -6.65 1.40
CA ILE A 255 -9.59 -5.23 1.76
C ILE A 255 -10.89 -4.47 1.61
N PHE A 256 -11.35 -3.89 2.72
CA PHE A 256 -12.53 -3.04 2.76
C PHE A 256 -12.11 -1.57 2.61
N ILE A 257 -12.47 -0.97 1.48
CA ILE A 257 -12.10 0.38 1.07
C ILE A 257 -13.33 1.28 1.16
N HIS A 258 -13.30 2.27 2.06
CA HIS A 258 -14.34 3.29 2.15
C HIS A 258 -13.80 4.61 1.63
N ASP A 259 -14.27 5.10 0.50
CA ASP A 259 -13.69 6.29 -0.15
C ASP A 259 -14.80 7.21 -0.69
N PRO A 260 -14.83 8.52 -0.32
CA PRO A 260 -15.79 9.49 -0.84
C PRO A 260 -15.60 9.68 -2.35
N GLY A 261 -16.41 8.98 -3.15
CA GLY A 261 -16.39 9.07 -4.61
C GLY A 261 -16.12 7.74 -5.32
N CYS A 262 -15.79 6.68 -4.57
CA CYS A 262 -15.69 5.37 -5.20
C CYS A 262 -17.08 4.80 -5.50
N ARG A 263 -17.19 4.10 -6.65
CA ARG A 263 -18.40 3.34 -6.98
C ARG A 263 -18.42 2.07 -6.11
N PRO A 264 -19.55 1.76 -5.44
CA PRO A 264 -19.68 0.51 -4.70
C PRO A 264 -19.38 -0.69 -5.60
N GLY A 265 -18.64 -1.67 -5.09
CA GLY A 265 -18.42 -2.92 -5.81
C GLY A 265 -17.28 -3.76 -5.28
N ILE A 266 -17.26 -5.02 -5.71
CA ILE A 266 -16.24 -6.01 -5.34
C ILE A 266 -15.35 -6.26 -6.55
N ARG A 267 -14.05 -6.08 -6.39
CA ARG A 267 -13.03 -6.41 -7.40
C ARG A 267 -12.14 -7.53 -6.88
N ILE A 268 -11.87 -8.52 -7.72
CA ILE A 268 -10.99 -9.64 -7.38
C ILE A 268 -9.76 -9.57 -8.28
N TYR A 269 -8.59 -9.61 -7.64
CA TYR A 269 -7.29 -9.68 -8.27
C TYR A 269 -6.65 -11.01 -7.88
N GLN A 270 -5.95 -11.63 -8.84
CA GLN A 270 -5.16 -12.83 -8.59
C GLN A 270 -3.72 -12.57 -9.03
N ARG A 271 -2.75 -12.93 -8.19
CA ARG A 271 -1.34 -12.90 -8.50
C ARG A 271 -0.71 -14.23 -8.11
N GLY A 272 -0.47 -15.10 -9.10
CA GLY A 272 -0.05 -16.47 -8.81
C GLY A 272 -1.12 -17.19 -7.99
N LYS A 273 -0.74 -17.62 -6.78
CA LYS A 273 -1.63 -18.29 -5.83
C LYS A 273 -2.29 -17.35 -4.81
N ASP A 274 -2.00 -16.05 -4.88
CA ASP A 274 -2.54 -15.07 -3.94
C ASP A 274 -3.76 -14.38 -4.55
N VAL A 275 -4.81 -14.24 -3.76
CA VAL A 275 -6.06 -13.58 -4.12
C VAL A 275 -6.24 -12.34 -3.26
N LEU A 276 -6.51 -11.22 -3.92
CA LEU A 276 -6.82 -9.95 -3.29
C LEU A 276 -8.23 -9.53 -3.69
N VAL A 277 -9.10 -9.31 -2.71
CA VAL A 277 -10.48 -8.87 -2.90
C VAL A 277 -10.62 -7.44 -2.37
N HIS A 278 -10.96 -6.50 -3.23
CA HIS A 278 -11.29 -5.13 -2.83
C HIS A 278 -12.81 -4.99 -2.75
N VAL A 279 -13.32 -4.78 -1.54
CA VAL A 279 -14.72 -4.39 -1.29
C VAL A 279 -14.75 -2.88 -1.17
N ARG A 280 -15.23 -2.19 -2.22
CA ARG A 280 -15.29 -0.73 -2.29
C ARG A 280 -16.67 -0.24 -1.86
N ARG A 281 -16.69 0.75 -0.96
CA ARG A 281 -17.88 1.45 -0.50
C ARG A 281 -17.68 2.97 -0.52
N PRO A 282 -18.70 3.75 -0.89
CA PRO A 282 -18.67 5.19 -0.67
C PRO A 282 -18.59 5.48 0.84
N SER A 283 -18.00 6.62 1.20
CA SER A 283 -17.83 7.02 2.61
C SER A 283 -19.15 6.99 3.39
N PRO A 284 -19.15 6.61 4.68
CA PRO A 284 -20.35 6.51 5.52
C PRO A 284 -21.16 7.80 5.66
N ASP A 285 -20.56 8.97 5.40
CA ASP A 285 -21.30 10.24 5.30
C ASP A 285 -22.43 10.18 4.25
N SER A 286 -22.34 9.25 3.28
CA SER A 286 -23.38 8.96 2.29
C SER A 286 -24.35 7.82 2.68
N GLN A 287 -24.18 7.19 3.85
CA GLN A 287 -24.91 6.00 4.31
C GLN A 287 -25.42 6.15 5.75
N ALA A 288 -25.97 7.33 6.09
CA ALA A 288 -26.35 7.69 7.45
C ALA A 288 -27.36 6.72 8.14
N ASP A 289 -28.06 5.87 7.38
CA ASP A 289 -29.17 5.04 7.89
C ASP A 289 -28.89 3.52 7.91
N ALA A 290 -27.68 3.05 7.60
CA ALA A 290 -27.39 1.62 7.53
C ALA A 290 -26.87 1.05 8.87
N ASP A 291 -27.43 -0.08 9.32
CA ASP A 291 -26.84 -0.89 10.41
C ASP A 291 -25.41 -1.33 10.00
N PRO A 292 -24.36 -0.81 10.65
CA PRO A 292 -22.99 -1.10 10.23
C PRO A 292 -22.59 -2.57 10.43
N VAL A 293 -23.24 -3.29 11.35
CA VAL A 293 -22.96 -4.72 11.59
C VAL A 293 -23.54 -5.55 10.46
N ALA A 294 -24.84 -5.40 10.17
CA ALA A 294 -25.49 -6.10 9.07
C ALA A 294 -24.80 -5.79 7.72
N THR A 295 -24.37 -4.54 7.55
CA THR A 295 -23.62 -4.10 6.37
C THR A 295 -22.28 -4.84 6.23
N ALA A 296 -21.50 -4.95 7.31
CA ALA A 296 -20.25 -5.69 7.30
C ALA A 296 -20.47 -7.17 6.99
N GLN A 297 -21.49 -7.79 7.59
CA GLN A 297 -21.84 -9.19 7.36
C GLN A 297 -22.19 -9.44 5.89
N ALA A 298 -23.04 -8.60 5.31
CA ALA A 298 -23.43 -8.68 3.91
C ALA A 298 -22.24 -8.49 2.95
N ASP A 299 -21.34 -7.55 3.25
CA ASP A 299 -20.14 -7.32 2.43
C ASP A 299 -19.17 -8.52 2.50
N ILE A 300 -18.99 -9.14 3.67
CA ILE A 300 -18.18 -10.35 3.85
C ILE A 300 -18.77 -11.50 3.04
N GLU A 301 -20.08 -11.75 3.16
CA GLU A 301 -20.79 -12.79 2.42
C GLU A 301 -20.66 -12.59 0.91
N GLN A 302 -20.92 -11.37 0.42
CA GLN A 302 -20.79 -11.06 -1.00
C GLN A 302 -19.35 -11.21 -1.50
N ALA A 303 -18.34 -10.83 -0.69
CA ALA A 303 -16.94 -10.99 -1.05
C ALA A 303 -16.57 -12.48 -1.20
N LEU A 304 -16.91 -13.29 -0.21
CA LEU A 304 -16.65 -14.74 -0.23
C LEU A 304 -17.42 -15.44 -1.35
N GLU A 305 -18.66 -15.04 -1.62
CA GLU A 305 -19.48 -15.62 -2.68
C GLU A 305 -18.94 -15.26 -4.07
N ARG A 306 -18.41 -14.04 -4.24
CA ARG A 306 -17.70 -13.65 -5.47
C ARG A 306 -16.41 -14.45 -5.66
N VAL A 307 -15.65 -14.70 -4.60
CA VAL A 307 -14.46 -15.59 -4.64
C VAL A 307 -14.88 -17.00 -5.03
N ARG A 308 -15.92 -17.54 -4.38
CA ARG A 308 -16.48 -18.86 -4.70
C ARG A 308 -16.80 -18.99 -6.18
N GLY A 309 -17.59 -18.06 -6.73
CA GLY A 309 -17.98 -18.06 -8.14
C GLY A 309 -16.78 -17.89 -9.08
N ARG A 310 -15.83 -17.01 -8.74
CA ARG A 310 -14.65 -16.71 -9.58
C ARG A 310 -13.69 -17.89 -9.72
N PHE A 311 -13.53 -18.66 -8.65
CA PHE A 311 -12.60 -19.79 -8.56
C PHE A 311 -13.28 -21.16 -8.57
N LYS A 312 -14.61 -21.19 -8.78
CA LYS A 312 -15.43 -22.43 -8.84
C LYS A 312 -15.27 -23.31 -7.60
N LEU A 313 -15.18 -22.68 -6.43
CA LEU A 313 -15.09 -23.40 -5.15
C LEU A 313 -16.44 -23.99 -4.77
N ASN A 314 -16.41 -24.96 -3.84
CA ASN A 314 -17.62 -25.53 -3.23
C ASN A 314 -18.48 -24.44 -2.57
N ALA A 315 -19.74 -24.77 -2.31
CA ALA A 315 -20.68 -23.88 -1.61
C ALA A 315 -20.06 -23.35 -0.31
N LEU A 316 -20.33 -22.07 0.00
CA LEU A 316 -19.93 -21.51 1.29
C LEU A 316 -20.62 -22.25 2.42
N PRO A 317 -19.95 -22.50 3.55
CA PRO A 317 -20.57 -23.14 4.69
C PRO A 317 -21.60 -22.20 5.33
N THR A 318 -22.75 -22.74 5.74
CA THR A 318 -23.84 -21.98 6.37
C THR A 318 -24.07 -22.40 7.83
N PRO A 319 -24.44 -21.46 8.72
CA PRO A 319 -24.42 -20.00 8.53
C PRO A 319 -22.96 -19.47 8.40
N LEU A 320 -22.76 -18.21 8.03
CA LEU A 320 -21.41 -17.60 8.05
C LEU A 320 -21.07 -17.04 9.44
N PHE A 321 -22.02 -16.33 10.05
CA PHE A 321 -21.95 -15.70 11.37
C PHE A 321 -22.64 -16.53 12.44
#